data_AF-A0A7Y1ZXI8-F1
#
_entry.id   AF-A0A7Y1ZXI8-F1
#
_cell.length_a   1.000
_cell.length_b   1.000
_cell.length_c   1.000
_cell.angle_alpha   90.00
_cell.angle_beta   90.00
_cell.angle_gamma   90.00
#
_symmetry.space_group_name_H-M   'P 1'
#
loop_
_entity.id
_entity.type
_entity.pdbx_description
1 polymer ?
#
loop_
_entity_poly.entity_id
_entity_poly.type
_entity_poly.pdbx_seq_one_letter_code
_entity_poly.pdbx_strand_id
1 'polypeptide(L)'
;MEDELAELDPVDIDVDAIRREEFAAARRLAAIEAGRRKGGVAGAAMAGAMLALREIYERPLDDDVTIVSESPDQPKDIDTDGIDVSVGDVDVWAPPPGRRHPEP
;
A
#
# COMPACT_ATOMS: atom_id res chain seq x y z
N MET A 1 -11.86 4.27 -59.16
CA MET A 1 -11.60 5.24 -58.09
C MET A 1 -12.86 5.27 -57.25
N GLU A 2 -13.05 4.27 -56.39
CA GLU A 2 -13.98 4.31 -55.27
C GLU A 2 -13.33 3.46 -54.18
N ASP A 3 -13.21 4.06 -53.01
CA ASP A 3 -12.30 3.73 -51.92
C ASP A 3 -12.58 2.38 -51.27
N GLU A 4 -11.58 1.50 -51.29
CA GLU A 4 -11.47 0.36 -50.38
C GLU A 4 -10.99 0.91 -49.03
N LEU A 5 -11.92 1.50 -48.27
CA LEU A 5 -11.68 1.85 -46.89
C LEU A 5 -11.51 0.54 -46.11
N ALA A 6 -10.26 0.17 -45.86
CA ALA A 6 -9.90 -0.92 -44.97
C ALA A 6 -10.66 -0.76 -43.66
N GLU A 7 -11.56 -1.71 -43.40
CA GLU A 7 -12.29 -1.84 -42.15
C GLU A 7 -11.25 -2.01 -41.03
N LEU A 8 -11.03 -0.94 -40.27
CA LEU A 8 -10.16 -0.98 -39.11
C LEU A 8 -10.84 -1.86 -38.06
N ASP A 9 -10.24 -3.00 -37.77
CA ASP A 9 -10.67 -3.94 -36.73
C ASP A 9 -10.78 -3.15 -35.40
N PRO A 10 -11.94 -3.15 -34.71
CA PRO A 10 -12.08 -2.44 -33.45
C PRO A 10 -11.12 -3.09 -32.44
N VAL A 11 -10.12 -2.31 -32.01
CA VAL A 11 -9.19 -2.73 -30.96
C VAL A 11 -10.03 -3.06 -29.71
N ASP A 12 -10.00 -4.31 -29.26
CA ASP A 12 -10.64 -4.72 -28.02
C ASP A 12 -9.84 -4.11 -26.86
N ILE A 13 -10.27 -2.94 -26.39
CA ILE A 13 -9.61 -2.20 -25.32
C ILE A 13 -10.02 -2.81 -23.99
N ASP A 14 -9.09 -3.51 -23.34
CA ASP A 14 -9.27 -3.99 -21.97
C ASP A 14 -9.21 -2.80 -20.98
N VAL A 15 -10.38 -2.18 -20.76
CA VAL A 15 -10.55 -1.03 -19.85
C VAL A 15 -10.19 -1.39 -18.40
N ASP A 16 -10.39 -2.64 -17.99
CA ASP A 16 -10.14 -3.07 -16.62
C ASP A 16 -8.65 -3.31 -16.36
N ALA A 17 -7.90 -3.80 -17.35
CA ALA A 17 -6.44 -3.78 -17.31
C ALA A 17 -5.90 -2.35 -17.19
N ILE A 18 -6.40 -1.41 -17.99
CA ILE A 18 -5.97 -0.01 -17.97
C ILE A 18 -6.20 0.61 -16.59
N ARG A 19 -7.40 0.43 -16.01
CA ARG A 19 -7.71 0.95 -14.67
C ARG A 19 -6.79 0.40 -13.60
N ARG A 20 -6.51 -0.92 -13.61
CA ARG A 20 -5.60 -1.54 -12.65
C ARG A 20 -4.20 -0.94 -12.75
N GLU A 21 -3.72 -0.74 -13.96
CA GLU A 21 -2.42 -0.11 -14.20
C GLU A 21 -2.38 1.36 -13.71
N GLU A 22 -3.45 2.12 -13.95
CA GLU A 22 -3.59 3.49 -13.43
C GLU A 22 -3.55 3.53 -11.89
N PHE A 23 -4.28 2.64 -11.21
CA PHE A 23 -4.27 2.54 -9.75
C PHE A 23 -2.88 2.16 -9.21
N ALA A 24 -2.19 1.21 -9.87
CA ALA A 24 -0.84 0.82 -9.49
C ALA A 24 0.15 1.99 -9.67
N ALA A 25 0.05 2.72 -10.79
CA ALA A 25 0.87 3.90 -11.06
C ALA A 25 0.63 5.01 -10.02
N ALA A 26 -0.63 5.29 -9.67
CA ALA A 26 -0.98 6.26 -8.63
C ALA A 26 -0.38 5.89 -7.27
N ARG A 27 -0.45 4.60 -6.88
CA ARG A 27 0.16 4.10 -5.63
C ARG A 27 1.69 4.26 -5.63
N ARG A 28 2.37 3.95 -6.73
CA ARG A 28 3.83 4.13 -6.88
C ARG A 28 4.22 5.59 -6.69
N LEU A 29 3.51 6.51 -7.34
CA LEU A 29 3.75 7.95 -7.19
C LEU A 29 3.53 8.43 -5.75
N ALA A 30 2.44 7.98 -5.11
CA ALA A 30 2.16 8.31 -3.72
C ALA A 30 3.26 7.83 -2.77
N ALA A 31 3.80 6.62 -2.99
CA ALA A 31 4.89 6.08 -2.18
C ALA A 31 6.19 6.88 -2.34
N ILE A 32 6.55 7.26 -3.57
CA ILE A 32 7.73 8.10 -3.85
C ILE A 32 7.58 9.46 -3.19
N GLU A 33 6.41 10.09 -3.31
CA GLU A 33 6.13 11.39 -2.71
C GLU A 33 6.12 11.32 -1.18
N ALA A 34 5.58 10.24 -0.59
CA ALA A 34 5.66 10.00 0.85
C ALA A 34 7.12 9.79 1.30
N GLY A 35 7.92 9.04 0.55
CA GLY A 35 9.35 8.88 0.77
C GLY A 35 10.07 10.23 0.73
N ARG A 36 9.74 11.06 -0.26
CA ARG A 36 10.26 12.43 -0.41
C ARG A 36 9.91 13.31 0.79
N ARG A 37 8.68 13.23 1.28
CA ARG A 37 8.22 14.00 2.44
C ARG A 37 8.93 13.57 3.73
N LYS A 38 9.19 12.28 3.90
CA LYS A 38 9.81 11.72 5.11
C LYS A 38 11.34 11.90 5.14
N GLY A 39 12.01 11.76 4.01
CA GLY A 39 13.48 11.69 3.92
C GLY A 39 14.11 12.52 2.81
N GLY A 40 13.38 13.46 2.20
CA GLY A 40 13.85 14.24 1.06
C GLY A 40 14.17 13.38 -0.16
N VAL A 41 15.13 13.82 -0.98
CA VAL A 41 15.52 13.09 -2.21
C VAL A 41 15.97 11.65 -1.90
N ALA A 42 16.68 11.43 -0.79
CA ALA A 42 17.11 10.10 -0.37
C ALA A 42 15.91 9.19 -0.01
N GLY A 43 14.89 9.73 0.67
CA GLY A 43 13.67 8.99 0.97
C GLY A 43 12.84 8.65 -0.27
N ALA A 44 12.80 9.54 -1.28
CA ALA A 44 12.18 9.26 -2.57
C ALA A 44 12.89 8.12 -3.32
N ALA A 45 14.23 8.16 -3.32
CA ALA A 45 15.06 7.11 -3.94
C ALA A 45 14.89 5.76 -3.23
N MET A 46 14.84 5.74 -1.89
CA MET A 46 14.56 4.52 -1.12
C MET A 46 13.17 3.96 -1.44
N ALA A 47 12.14 4.81 -1.52
CA ALA A 47 10.80 4.37 -1.91
C ALA A 47 10.79 3.76 -3.32
N GLY A 48 11.49 4.38 -4.28
CA GLY A 48 11.68 3.83 -5.62
C GLY A 48 12.41 2.48 -5.60
N ALA A 49 13.47 2.34 -4.81
CA ALA A 49 14.23 1.09 -4.68
C ALA A 49 13.37 -0.04 -4.10
N MET A 50 12.55 0.24 -3.08
CA MET A 50 11.64 -0.74 -2.50
C MET A 50 10.56 -1.19 -3.50
N LEU A 51 10.06 -0.28 -4.33
CA LEU A 51 9.13 -0.63 -5.40
C LEU A 51 9.77 -1.54 -6.46
N ALA A 52 11.02 -1.27 -6.86
CA ALA A 52 11.76 -2.10 -7.80
C ALA A 52 12.10 -3.48 -7.23
N LEU A 53 12.50 -3.55 -5.95
CA LEU A 53 12.74 -4.82 -5.26
C LEU A 53 11.47 -5.69 -5.21
N ARG A 54 10.32 -5.05 -4.96
CA ARG A 54 9.03 -5.73 -4.98
C ARG A 54 8.74 -6.34 -6.34
N GLU A 55 8.95 -5.61 -7.44
CA GLU A 55 8.70 -6.13 -8.79
C GLU A 55 9.59 -7.35 -9.15
N ILE A 56 10.82 -7.38 -8.65
CA ILE A 56 11.77 -8.47 -8.91
C ILE A 56 11.44 -9.72 -8.09
N TYR A 57 11.01 -9.55 -6.83
CA TYR A 57 10.80 -10.66 -5.89
C TYR A 57 9.34 -11.11 -5.76
N GLU A 58 8.42 -10.17 -5.69
CA GLU A 58 6.99 -10.39 -5.59
C GLU A 58 6.42 -10.18 -7.00
N ARG A 59 6.09 -11.28 -7.69
CA ARG A 59 5.22 -11.22 -8.88
C ARG A 59 4.01 -10.32 -8.58
N PRO A 60 3.39 -9.67 -9.59
CA PRO A 60 2.31 -8.70 -9.37
C PRO A 60 1.36 -9.25 -8.32
N LEU A 61 1.17 -8.50 -7.22
CA LEU A 61 0.30 -8.95 -6.15
C LEU A 61 -1.02 -9.36 -6.79
N ASP A 62 -1.42 -10.62 -6.63
CA ASP A 62 -2.81 -10.98 -6.93
C ASP A 62 -3.67 -10.03 -6.10
N ASP A 63 -4.49 -9.22 -6.77
CA ASP A 63 -5.34 -8.20 -6.14
C ASP A 63 -6.41 -8.83 -5.22
N ASP A 64 -6.44 -10.16 -5.10
CA ASP A 64 -7.25 -10.96 -4.18
C ASP A 64 -6.71 -10.97 -2.73
N VAL A 65 -6.00 -9.91 -2.33
CA VAL A 65 -5.69 -9.70 -0.91
C VAL A 65 -6.99 -9.26 -0.21
N THR A 66 -7.66 -10.23 0.41
CA THR A 66 -8.80 -9.98 1.29
C THR A 66 -8.29 -9.27 2.55
N ILE A 67 -8.44 -7.94 2.59
CA ILE A 67 -8.12 -7.13 3.76
C ILE A 67 -9.28 -7.27 4.75
N VAL A 68 -9.13 -8.16 5.74
CA VAL A 68 -10.06 -8.27 6.87
C VAL A 68 -9.66 -7.24 7.92
N SER A 69 -10.45 -6.18 8.07
CA SER A 69 -10.30 -5.21 9.16
C SER A 69 -11.25 -5.62 10.28
N GLU A 70 -10.74 -6.29 11.29
CA GLU A 70 -11.49 -6.53 12.51
C GLU A 70 -11.42 -5.27 13.39
N SER A 71 -12.56 -4.60 13.56
CA SER A 71 -12.67 -3.48 14.48
C SER A 71 -13.12 -4.02 15.84
N PRO A 72 -12.55 -3.54 16.96
CA PRO A 72 -13.00 -3.96 18.28
C PRO A 72 -14.46 -3.56 18.51
N ASP A 73 -15.25 -4.45 19.12
CA ASP A 73 -16.67 -4.23 19.41
C ASP A 73 -16.93 -3.05 20.35
N GLN A 74 -15.90 -2.60 21.08
CA GLN A 74 -15.97 -1.52 22.05
C GLN A 74 -14.83 -0.52 21.84
N PRO A 75 -15.09 0.80 21.96
CA PRO A 75 -14.04 1.81 21.94
C PRO A 75 -13.07 1.56 23.11
N LYS A 76 -11.78 1.40 22.82
CA LYS A 76 -10.70 1.33 23.81
C LYS A 76 -10.10 2.72 24.04
N ASP A 77 -9.64 2.99 25.26
CA ASP A 77 -9.00 4.25 25.61
C ASP A 77 -7.48 4.09 25.56
N ILE A 78 -6.85 4.63 24.51
CA ILE A 78 -5.40 4.51 24.29
C ILE A 78 -4.60 5.17 25.42
N ASP A 79 -5.15 6.21 26.06
CA ASP A 79 -4.48 6.93 27.13
C ASP A 79 -4.42 6.10 28.43
N THR A 80 -5.34 5.16 28.62
CA THR A 80 -5.41 4.28 29.81
C THR A 80 -4.87 2.87 29.54
N ASP A 81 -5.21 2.31 28.38
CA ASP A 81 -4.99 0.90 28.03
C ASP A 81 -3.69 0.68 27.24
N GLY A 82 -3.21 1.72 26.55
CA GLY A 82 -2.09 1.61 25.61
C GLY A 82 -2.52 1.06 24.25
N ILE A 83 -1.55 0.59 23.47
CA ILE A 83 -1.77 0.02 22.12
C ILE A 83 -1.40 -1.46 22.18
N ASP A 84 -2.31 -2.31 21.72
CA ASP A 84 -2.12 -3.76 21.61
C ASP A 84 -2.45 -4.21 20.19
N VAL A 85 -1.51 -4.86 19.51
CA VAL A 85 -1.61 -5.28 18.11
C VAL A 85 -1.01 -6.67 17.94
N SER A 86 -1.80 -7.60 17.40
CA SER A 86 -1.32 -8.90 16.94
C SER A 86 -1.10 -8.88 15.43
N VAL A 87 0.07 -9.32 14.97
CA VAL A 87 0.42 -9.48 13.55
C VAL A 87 0.85 -10.93 13.32
N GLY A 88 -0.06 -11.76 12.81
CA GLY A 88 0.16 -13.21 12.72
C GLY A 88 0.29 -13.80 14.12
N ASP A 89 1.45 -14.40 14.42
CA ASP A 89 1.78 -14.99 15.72
C ASP A 89 2.57 -14.04 16.65
N VAL A 90 2.68 -12.75 16.29
CA VAL A 90 3.47 -11.77 17.04
C VAL A 90 2.55 -10.76 17.71
N ASP A 91 2.61 -10.69 19.04
CA ASP A 91 1.92 -9.68 19.84
C ASP A 91 2.85 -8.51 20.19
N VAL A 92 2.39 -7.30 19.88
CA VAL A 92 3.10 -6.05 20.15
C VAL A 92 2.25 -5.20 21.09
N TRP A 93 2.80 -4.90 22.27
CA TRP A 93 2.18 -4.01 23.24
C TRP A 93 3.02 -2.76 23.47
N ALA A 94 2.37 -1.59 23.43
CA ALA A 94 2.93 -0.31 23.82
C ALA A 94 2.17 0.24 25.04
N PRO A 95 2.87 0.56 26.15
CA PRO A 95 2.21 1.06 27.35
C PRO A 95 1.64 2.48 27.13
N PRO A 96 0.61 2.88 27.89
CA PRO A 96 0.02 4.21 27.79
C PRO A 96 1.01 5.32 28.14
N PRO A 97 0.89 6.51 27.51
CA PRO A 97 1.74 7.66 27.77
C PRO A 97 1.52 8.18 29.21
N GLY A 98 2.44 7.84 30.11
CA GLY A 98 2.40 8.28 31.52
C GLY A 98 2.73 7.20 32.55
N ARG A 99 2.69 5.91 32.17
CA ARG A 99 3.26 4.84 33.00
C ARG A 99 4.79 4.93 32.94
N ARG A 100 5.38 5.65 33.90
CA ARG A 100 6.82 5.53 34.21
C ARG A 100 7.08 4.07 34.57
N HIS A 101 8.00 3.44 33.84
CA HIS A 101 8.63 2.20 34.24
C HIS A 101 9.13 2.36 35.68
N PRO A 102 8.77 1.49 36.65
CA PRO A 102 9.55 1.43 37.88
C PRO A 102 10.94 0.95 37.46
N GLU A 103 11.94 1.82 37.48
CA GLU A 103 13.33 1.44 37.20
C GLU A 103 13.77 0.29 38.13
N PRO A 104 14.61 -0.64 37.65
CA PRO A 104 15.19 -1.70 38.50
C PRO A 104 16.07 -1.15 39.62
#